data_AF-A0A931SSU3-F1
#
_entry.id   AF-A0A931SSU3-F1
#
_cell.length_a   1.000
_cell.length_b   1.000
_cell.length_c   1.000
_cell.angle_alpha   90.00
_cell.angle_beta   90.00
_cell.angle_gamma   90.00
#
_symmetry.space_group_name_H-M   'P 1'
#
loop_
_entity.id
_entity.type
_entity.pdbx_description
1 polymer ?
#
loop_
_entity_poly.entity_id
_entity_poly.type
_entity_poly.pdbx_seq_one_letter_code
_entity_poly.pdbx_strand_id
1 'polypeptide(L)'
;MQTHMGLLQKMPPERAMMEMKTIQAITPELKPEHQRQVMEMMKMMPMPAMAEAKPAPAAVPAMRMEDMVLALAGMPDTQRKTMMGERLKMFAEMPNAERRRAMEQMSDAVGKLNESRRRILIKTRTELLAEFPEAQRKTLMMTHMDVMKLKPQSQMMAEMQLVQSIIPELPPRQRVVMEEAMKMMPMPAMAGMGPTPTRRAPTPAPGTETNLTWLWWLIGIAAVVAVVVVVVILAAT
;
A
#
# COMPACT_ATOMS: atom_id res chain seq x y z
N MET A 1 13.73 3.38 -35.07
CA MET A 1 12.33 3.77 -34.77
C MET A 1 11.51 2.51 -34.58
N GLN A 2 11.20 2.14 -33.35
CA GLN A 2 10.25 1.05 -33.09
C GLN A 2 8.85 1.61 -33.38
N THR A 3 8.21 1.14 -34.45
CA THR A 3 6.84 1.54 -34.75
C THR A 3 5.93 1.07 -33.61
N HIS A 4 4.92 1.87 -33.26
CA HIS A 4 3.91 1.59 -32.24
C HIS A 4 3.27 0.18 -32.39
N MET A 5 3.39 -0.40 -33.59
CA MET A 5 2.96 -1.74 -33.99
C MET A 5 3.75 -2.89 -33.35
N GLY A 6 5.06 -2.73 -33.11
CA GLY A 6 5.87 -3.77 -32.46
C GLY A 6 5.52 -3.97 -30.97
N LEU A 7 4.87 -2.96 -30.37
CA LEU A 7 4.38 -2.99 -29.00
C LEU A 7 3.07 -3.78 -28.87
N LEU A 8 2.16 -3.67 -29.84
CA LEU A 8 0.88 -4.38 -29.81
C LEU A 8 1.04 -5.91 -29.92
N GLN A 9 2.02 -6.38 -30.68
CA GLN A 9 2.31 -7.82 -30.81
C GLN A 9 2.82 -8.49 -29.53
N LYS A 10 3.34 -7.71 -28.58
CA LYS A 10 3.85 -8.22 -27.29
C LYS A 10 2.84 -8.10 -26.16
N MET A 11 1.66 -7.53 -26.42
CA MET A 11 0.63 -7.36 -25.39
C MET A 11 -0.24 -8.61 -25.26
N PRO A 12 -0.72 -8.92 -24.05
CA PRO A 12 -1.78 -9.92 -23.85
C PRO A 12 -3.02 -9.55 -24.68
N PRO A 13 -3.74 -10.55 -25.25
CA PRO A 13 -4.84 -10.31 -26.19
C PRO A 13 -5.97 -9.44 -25.62
N GLU A 14 -6.22 -9.52 -24.32
CA GLU A 14 -7.21 -8.67 -23.62
C GLU A 14 -6.81 -7.19 -23.63
N ARG A 15 -5.52 -6.89 -23.39
CA ARG A 15 -5.00 -5.53 -23.41
C ARG A 15 -4.94 -4.98 -24.83
N ALA A 16 -4.56 -5.81 -25.81
CA ALA A 16 -4.60 -5.45 -27.21
C ALA A 16 -6.03 -5.08 -27.66
N MET A 17 -7.05 -5.83 -27.24
CA MET A 17 -8.44 -5.51 -27.51
C MET A 17 -8.92 -4.23 -26.80
N MET A 18 -8.47 -3.97 -25.57
CA MET A 18 -8.83 -2.75 -24.84
C MET A 18 -8.23 -1.50 -25.49
N GLU A 19 -6.94 -1.54 -25.85
CA GLU A 19 -6.27 -0.48 -26.60
C GLU A 19 -6.92 -0.28 -27.98
N MET A 20 -7.35 -1.37 -28.64
CA MET A 20 -8.03 -1.29 -29.93
C MET A 20 -9.43 -0.66 -29.81
N LYS A 21 -10.17 -0.95 -28.73
CA LYS A 21 -11.44 -0.26 -28.41
C LYS A 21 -11.22 1.21 -28.08
N THR A 22 -10.15 1.54 -27.37
CA THR A 22 -9.76 2.93 -27.10
C THR A 22 -9.43 3.63 -28.41
N ILE A 23 -8.61 3.05 -29.28
CA ILE A 23 -8.33 3.59 -30.62
C ILE A 23 -9.65 3.80 -31.40
N GLN A 24 -10.55 2.82 -31.44
CA GLN A 24 -11.86 2.95 -32.10
C GLN A 24 -12.73 4.07 -31.50
N ALA A 25 -12.73 4.24 -30.17
CA ALA A 25 -13.46 5.31 -29.50
C ALA A 25 -12.93 6.70 -29.86
N ILE A 26 -11.64 6.82 -30.20
CA ILE A 26 -10.99 8.07 -30.63
C ILE A 26 -10.96 8.18 -32.18
N THR A 27 -11.45 7.16 -32.92
CA THR A 27 -11.47 7.11 -34.39
C THR A 27 -12.59 7.91 -35.11
N PRO A 28 -13.61 8.55 -34.49
CA PRO A 28 -14.58 9.32 -35.29
C PRO A 28 -13.98 10.54 -36.00
N GLU A 29 -12.73 10.93 -35.71
CA GLU A 29 -12.01 12.00 -36.43
C GLU A 29 -11.13 11.53 -37.61
N LEU A 30 -11.04 10.23 -37.89
CA LEU A 30 -10.29 9.76 -39.06
C LEU A 30 -11.07 10.07 -40.34
N LYS A 31 -10.42 10.77 -41.28
CA LYS A 31 -10.95 10.96 -42.65
C LYS A 31 -11.37 9.61 -43.26
N PRO A 32 -12.45 9.57 -44.07
CA PRO A 32 -12.99 8.32 -44.63
C PRO A 32 -11.97 7.45 -45.38
N GLU A 33 -10.96 8.07 -46.00
CA GLU A 33 -9.83 7.35 -46.62
C GLU A 33 -9.02 6.51 -45.63
N HIS A 34 -8.74 7.03 -44.44
CA HIS A 34 -7.96 6.32 -43.42
C HIS A 34 -8.77 5.19 -42.77
N GLN A 35 -10.09 5.36 -42.62
CA GLN A 35 -10.95 4.29 -42.12
C GLN A 35 -10.94 3.08 -43.06
N ARG A 36 -11.00 3.31 -44.38
CA ARG A 36 -10.88 2.25 -45.39
C ARG A 36 -9.51 1.58 -45.33
N GLN A 37 -8.44 2.35 -45.16
CA GLN A 37 -7.09 1.82 -45.05
C GLN A 37 -6.93 0.95 -43.80
N VAL A 38 -7.46 1.36 -42.65
CA VAL A 38 -7.43 0.56 -41.41
C VAL A 38 -8.25 -0.73 -41.56
N MET A 39 -9.41 -0.67 -42.20
CA MET A 39 -10.26 -1.85 -42.44
C MET A 39 -9.61 -2.85 -43.40
N GLU A 40 -8.98 -2.40 -44.48
CA GLU A 40 -8.21 -3.27 -45.38
C GLU A 40 -6.98 -3.85 -44.68
N MET A 41 -6.31 -3.07 -43.83
CA MET A 41 -5.18 -3.55 -43.03
C MET A 41 -5.61 -4.61 -42.00
N MET A 42 -6.82 -4.48 -41.43
CA MET A 42 -7.40 -5.50 -40.54
C MET A 42 -7.75 -6.79 -41.27
N LYS A 43 -8.20 -6.74 -42.52
CA LYS A 43 -8.47 -7.95 -43.33
C LYS A 43 -7.20 -8.70 -43.70
N MET A 44 -6.08 -8.00 -43.87
CA MET A 44 -4.78 -8.60 -44.19
C MET A 44 -4.02 -9.09 -42.96
N MET A 45 -4.47 -8.79 -41.75
CA MET A 45 -3.87 -9.35 -40.54
C MET A 45 -4.31 -10.81 -40.39
N PRO A 46 -3.37 -11.78 -40.36
CA PRO A 46 -3.70 -13.14 -40.01
C PRO A 46 -4.23 -13.11 -38.58
N MET A 47 -5.53 -13.39 -38.42
CA MET A 47 -6.13 -13.60 -37.11
C MET A 47 -5.27 -14.66 -36.41
N PRO A 48 -4.60 -14.34 -35.28
CA PRO A 48 -3.90 -15.36 -34.53
C PRO A 48 -4.94 -16.43 -34.21
N ALA A 49 -4.67 -17.67 -34.63
CA ALA A 49 -5.48 -18.81 -34.23
C ALA A 49 -5.68 -18.68 -32.73
N MET A 50 -6.95 -18.60 -32.30
CA MET A 50 -7.35 -18.39 -30.91
C MET A 50 -6.72 -19.52 -30.10
N ALA A 51 -5.52 -19.27 -29.59
CA ALA A 51 -4.79 -20.21 -28.78
C ALA A 51 -5.69 -20.49 -27.58
N GLU A 52 -5.99 -21.77 -27.39
CA GLU A 52 -6.75 -22.31 -26.27
C GLU A 52 -6.51 -21.46 -25.02
N ALA A 53 -7.57 -20.79 -24.57
CA ALA A 53 -7.52 -19.90 -23.43
C ALA A 53 -7.04 -20.71 -22.22
N LYS A 54 -5.76 -20.55 -21.88
CA LYS A 54 -5.18 -21.12 -20.67
C LYS A 54 -6.11 -20.73 -19.51
N PRO A 55 -6.62 -21.70 -18.72
CA PRO A 55 -7.59 -21.40 -17.67
C PRO A 55 -7.03 -20.30 -16.78
N ALA A 56 -7.85 -19.28 -16.53
CA ALA A 56 -7.49 -18.18 -15.65
C ALA A 56 -6.95 -18.76 -14.33
N PRO A 57 -5.82 -18.24 -13.81
CA PRO A 57 -5.27 -18.74 -12.55
C PRO A 57 -6.36 -18.68 -11.48
N ALA A 58 -6.55 -19.80 -10.78
CA ALA A 58 -7.53 -19.92 -9.73
C ALA A 58 -7.42 -18.72 -8.77
N ALA A 59 -8.57 -18.12 -8.44
CA ALA A 59 -8.63 -16.93 -7.60
C ALA A 59 -7.81 -17.14 -6.32
N VAL A 60 -6.74 -16.35 -6.17
CA VAL A 60 -5.93 -16.36 -4.95
C VAL A 60 -6.84 -15.90 -3.81
N PRO A 61 -7.01 -16.68 -2.73
CA PRO A 61 -7.86 -16.29 -1.62
C PRO A 61 -7.38 -14.94 -1.08
N ALA A 62 -8.31 -14.00 -0.89
CA ALA A 62 -8.00 -12.67 -0.39
C ALA A 62 -7.34 -12.80 0.99
N MET A 63 -6.02 -12.57 1.06
CA MET A 63 -5.30 -12.57 2.33
C MET A 63 -5.87 -11.50 3.24
N ARG A 64 -6.17 -11.87 4.49
CA ARG A 64 -6.71 -10.92 5.47
C ARG A 64 -5.62 -9.96 5.92
N MET A 65 -6.00 -8.77 6.36
CA MET A 65 -5.06 -7.76 6.83
C MET A 65 -4.19 -8.27 7.99
N GLU A 66 -4.81 -9.05 8.88
CA GLU A 66 -4.12 -9.64 10.02
C GLU A 66 -2.99 -10.59 9.62
N ASP A 67 -3.23 -11.44 8.61
CA ASP A 67 -2.26 -12.46 8.18
C ASP A 67 -1.00 -11.81 7.60
N MET A 68 -1.16 -10.69 6.90
CA MET A 68 -0.02 -9.96 6.36
C MET A 68 0.77 -9.22 7.41
N VAL A 69 0.09 -8.56 8.36
CA VAL A 69 0.76 -7.87 9.46
C VAL A 69 1.52 -8.89 10.33
N LEU A 70 0.94 -10.08 10.49
CA LEU A 70 1.58 -11.22 11.15
C LEU A 70 2.82 -11.70 10.38
N ALA A 71 2.71 -11.83 9.06
CA ALA A 71 3.82 -12.22 8.19
C ALA A 71 4.95 -11.18 8.23
N LEU A 72 4.61 -9.89 8.14
CA LEU A 72 5.55 -8.76 8.18
C LEU A 72 6.33 -8.72 9.50
N ALA A 73 5.68 -9.02 10.62
CA ALA A 73 6.34 -9.11 11.92
C ALA A 73 7.34 -10.28 11.99
N GLY A 74 7.12 -11.34 11.20
CA GLY A 74 8.00 -12.51 11.12
C GLY A 74 9.14 -12.40 10.10
N MET A 75 9.17 -11.34 9.29
CA MET A 75 10.23 -11.15 8.28
C MET A 75 11.59 -10.81 8.93
N PRO A 76 12.72 -11.07 8.24
CA PRO A 76 14.01 -10.52 8.61
C PRO A 76 13.99 -8.98 8.66
N ASP A 77 14.82 -8.38 9.52
CA ASP A 77 14.77 -6.93 9.79
C ASP A 77 14.93 -6.07 8.55
N THR A 78 15.90 -6.41 7.68
CA THR A 78 16.14 -5.69 6.42
C THR A 78 14.92 -5.71 5.52
N GLN A 79 14.31 -6.88 5.30
CA GLN A 79 13.13 -7.02 4.44
C GLN A 79 11.92 -6.30 5.03
N ARG A 80 11.70 -6.44 6.34
CA ARG A 80 10.63 -5.73 7.05
C ARG A 80 10.78 -4.21 6.90
N LYS A 81 12.00 -3.68 7.09
CA LYS A 81 12.31 -2.25 6.94
C LYS A 81 12.04 -1.76 5.53
N THR A 82 12.49 -2.47 4.50
CA THR A 82 12.23 -2.12 3.11
C THR A 82 10.73 -2.03 2.84
N MET A 83 9.97 -3.09 3.17
CA MET A 83 8.53 -3.15 2.92
C MET A 83 7.75 -2.09 3.72
N MET A 84 8.08 -1.90 4.99
CA MET A 84 7.44 -0.89 5.84
C MET A 84 7.80 0.52 5.40
N GLY A 85 9.04 0.77 5.00
CA GLY A 85 9.52 2.07 4.54
C GLY A 85 8.79 2.52 3.27
N GLU A 86 8.68 1.64 2.28
CA GLU A 86 7.90 1.89 1.07
C GLU A 86 6.43 2.19 1.40
N ARG A 87 5.83 1.44 2.32
CA ARG A 87 4.44 1.65 2.73
C ARG A 87 4.24 2.99 3.45
N LEU A 88 5.15 3.38 4.33
CA LEU A 88 5.10 4.67 5.03
C LEU A 88 5.28 5.84 4.06
N LYS A 89 6.16 5.70 3.05
CA LYS A 89 6.32 6.71 2.01
C LYS A 89 5.02 6.90 1.22
N MET A 90 4.40 5.81 0.83
CA MET A 90 3.10 5.85 0.17
C MET A 90 2.03 6.51 1.05
N PHE A 91 1.97 6.19 2.35
CA PHE A 91 1.05 6.87 3.28
C PHE A 91 1.29 8.38 3.35
N ALA A 92 2.54 8.84 3.29
CA ALA A 92 2.84 10.27 3.32
C ALA A 92 2.29 10.99 2.08
N GLU A 93 2.24 10.32 0.93
CA GLU A 93 1.76 10.84 -0.35
C GLU A 93 0.24 10.72 -0.53
N MET A 94 -0.44 9.89 0.27
CA MET A 94 -1.89 9.71 0.19
C MET A 94 -2.69 10.95 0.63
N PRO A 95 -3.89 11.19 0.05
CA PRO A 95 -4.86 12.13 0.59
C PRO A 95 -5.21 11.82 2.06
N ASN A 96 -5.52 12.85 2.85
CA ASN A 96 -5.68 12.71 4.30
C ASN A 96 -6.74 11.65 4.69
N ALA A 97 -7.91 11.66 4.06
CA ALA A 97 -8.99 10.72 4.36
C ALA A 97 -8.58 9.26 4.10
N GLU A 98 -7.90 9.01 2.98
CA GLU A 98 -7.41 7.67 2.61
C GLU A 98 -6.28 7.22 3.52
N ARG A 99 -5.31 8.11 3.81
CA ARG A 99 -4.21 7.84 4.74
C ARG A 99 -4.75 7.45 6.11
N ARG A 100 -5.71 8.21 6.65
CA ARG A 100 -6.33 7.94 7.95
C ARG A 100 -7.00 6.57 7.98
N ARG A 101 -7.80 6.24 6.97
CA ARG A 101 -8.47 4.93 6.85
C ARG A 101 -7.46 3.78 6.77
N ALA A 102 -6.41 3.94 5.97
CA ALA A 102 -5.38 2.92 5.82
C ALA A 102 -4.56 2.71 7.11
N MET A 103 -4.24 3.81 7.82
CA MET A 103 -3.55 3.74 9.11
C MET A 103 -4.43 3.14 10.21
N GLU A 104 -5.74 3.40 10.19
CA GLU A 104 -6.69 2.77 11.13
C GLU A 104 -6.72 1.25 10.97
N GLN A 105 -6.87 0.76 9.73
CA GLN A 105 -6.84 -0.68 9.44
C GLN A 105 -5.53 -1.34 9.85
N MET A 106 -4.39 -0.67 9.60
CA MET A 106 -3.08 -1.15 10.03
C MET A 106 -2.97 -1.18 11.56
N SER A 107 -3.42 -0.13 12.24
CA SER A 107 -3.41 -0.05 13.71
C SER A 107 -4.27 -1.15 14.34
N ASP A 108 -5.44 -1.45 13.77
CA ASP A 108 -6.30 -2.54 14.23
C ASP A 108 -5.65 -3.91 14.04
N ALA A 109 -4.99 -4.15 12.91
CA ALA A 109 -4.29 -5.40 12.66
C ALA A 109 -3.07 -5.57 13.59
N VAL A 110 -2.29 -4.51 13.82
CA VAL A 110 -1.16 -4.53 14.78
C VAL A 110 -1.65 -4.72 16.21
N GLY A 111 -2.79 -4.14 16.58
CA GLY A 111 -3.40 -4.28 17.90
C GLY A 111 -3.76 -5.73 18.28
N LYS A 112 -4.00 -6.59 17.27
CA LYS A 112 -4.30 -8.02 17.44
C LYS A 112 -3.06 -8.90 17.62
N LEU A 113 -1.87 -8.37 17.37
CA LEU A 113 -0.63 -9.12 17.57
C LEU A 113 -0.32 -9.30 19.06
N ASN A 114 0.43 -10.35 19.38
CA ASN A 114 1.06 -10.47 20.69
C ASN A 114 2.10 -9.35 20.90
N GLU A 115 2.45 -9.11 22.16
CA GLU A 115 3.30 -7.97 22.54
C GLU A 115 4.67 -7.98 21.86
N SER A 116 5.33 -9.14 21.77
CA SER A 116 6.64 -9.29 21.12
C SER A 116 6.60 -8.89 19.64
N ARG A 117 5.61 -9.39 18.89
CA ARG A 117 5.46 -9.04 17.46
C ARG A 117 5.05 -7.58 17.25
N ARG A 118 4.15 -7.08 18.09
CA ARG A 118 3.75 -5.66 18.08
C ARG A 118 4.94 -4.75 18.34
N ARG A 119 5.78 -5.07 19.34
CA ARG A 119 7.00 -4.34 19.65
C ARG A 119 7.96 -4.28 18.46
N ILE A 120 8.17 -5.40 17.77
CA ILE A 120 9.03 -5.46 16.56
C ILE A 120 8.52 -4.47 15.50
N LEU A 121 7.23 -4.51 15.17
CA LEU A 121 6.66 -3.61 14.16
C LEU A 121 6.72 -2.14 14.58
N ILE A 122 6.39 -1.82 15.83
CA ILE A 122 6.43 -0.45 16.32
C ILE A 122 7.87 0.07 16.35
N LYS A 123 8.84 -0.76 16.73
CA LYS A 123 10.26 -0.41 16.66
C LYS A 123 10.69 -0.09 15.23
N THR A 124 10.41 -0.99 14.29
CA THR A 124 10.71 -0.75 12.88
C THR A 124 10.02 0.51 12.34
N ARG A 125 8.75 0.75 12.67
CA ARG A 125 8.03 1.98 12.28
C ARG A 125 8.70 3.24 12.84
N THR A 126 9.11 3.22 14.12
CA THR A 126 9.74 4.36 14.79
C THR A 126 11.11 4.67 14.20
N GLU A 127 11.93 3.64 13.94
CA GLU A 127 13.23 3.81 13.26
C GLU A 127 13.04 4.45 11.87
N LEU A 128 12.12 3.92 11.08
CA LEU A 128 11.83 4.45 9.74
C LEU A 128 11.33 5.88 9.80
N LEU A 129 10.38 6.22 10.69
CA LEU A 129 9.86 7.58 10.85
C LEU A 129 10.97 8.61 11.11
N ALA A 130 12.01 8.24 11.86
CA ALA A 130 13.15 9.11 12.14
C ALA A 130 14.00 9.40 10.89
N GLU A 131 13.92 8.55 9.85
CA GLU A 131 14.64 8.70 8.57
C GLU A 131 13.87 9.56 7.55
N PHE A 132 12.56 9.74 7.74
CA PHE A 132 11.75 10.56 6.83
C PHE A 132 12.10 12.06 6.91
N PRO A 133 11.89 12.83 5.82
CA PRO A 133 11.89 14.28 5.89
C PRO A 133 10.88 14.78 6.92
N GLU A 134 11.19 15.88 7.62
CA GLU A 134 10.38 16.37 8.74
C GLU A 134 8.91 16.58 8.39
N ALA A 135 8.61 17.16 7.22
CA ALA A 135 7.24 17.37 6.76
C ALA A 135 6.45 16.06 6.60
N GLN A 136 7.08 15.02 6.05
CA GLN A 136 6.44 13.70 5.89
C GLN A 136 6.31 12.99 7.25
N ARG A 137 7.35 13.03 8.09
CA ARG A 137 7.31 12.50 9.46
C ARG A 137 6.17 13.13 10.25
N LYS A 138 6.05 14.46 10.26
CA LYS A 138 4.97 15.19 10.95
C LYS A 138 3.59 14.78 10.41
N THR A 139 3.44 14.67 9.10
CA THR A 139 2.19 14.24 8.46
C THR A 139 1.75 12.84 8.92
N LEU A 140 2.69 11.88 8.92
CA LEU A 140 2.43 10.51 9.37
C LEU A 140 2.11 10.46 10.87
N MET A 141 2.88 11.18 11.69
CA MET A 141 2.69 11.22 13.14
C MET A 141 1.36 11.86 13.54
N MET A 142 0.98 13.00 12.95
CA MET A 142 -0.32 13.63 13.20
C MET A 142 -1.48 12.72 12.81
N THR A 143 -1.39 12.07 11.64
CA THR A 143 -2.43 11.13 11.20
C THR A 143 -2.53 9.93 12.16
N HIS A 144 -1.40 9.39 12.62
CA HIS A 144 -1.39 8.31 13.61
C HIS A 144 -2.03 8.75 14.93
N MET A 145 -1.71 9.95 15.43
CA MET A 145 -2.35 10.50 16.63
C MET A 145 -3.86 10.66 16.47
N ASP A 146 -4.33 11.12 15.31
CA ASP A 146 -5.76 11.24 15.04
C ASP A 146 -6.48 9.88 14.97
N VAL A 147 -5.80 8.83 14.53
CA VAL A 147 -6.28 7.45 14.62
C VAL A 147 -6.33 6.98 16.07
N MET A 148 -5.28 7.25 16.86
CA MET A 148 -5.20 6.80 18.26
C MET A 148 -6.24 7.47 19.16
N LYS A 149 -6.61 8.73 18.90
CA LYS A 149 -7.71 9.42 19.61
C LYS A 149 -9.06 8.74 19.49
N LEU A 150 -9.27 7.89 18.47
CA LEU A 150 -10.51 7.12 18.28
C LEU A 150 -10.48 5.78 19.03
N LYS A 151 -9.31 5.34 19.47
CA LYS A 151 -9.14 4.06 20.16
C LYS A 151 -9.50 4.21 21.65
N PRO A 152 -9.86 3.10 22.33
CA PRO A 152 -9.99 3.11 23.78
C PRO A 152 -8.72 3.66 24.45
N GLN A 153 -8.88 4.46 25.50
CA GLN A 153 -7.76 5.12 26.18
C GLN A 153 -6.66 4.14 26.64
N SER A 154 -7.05 2.94 27.09
CA SER A 154 -6.10 1.89 27.46
C SER A 154 -5.19 1.45 26.31
N GLN A 155 -5.73 1.33 25.09
CA GLN A 155 -4.95 0.99 23.91
C GLN A 155 -4.03 2.14 23.50
N MET A 156 -4.52 3.38 23.58
CA MET A 156 -3.69 4.57 23.33
C MET A 156 -2.51 4.65 24.30
N MET A 157 -2.75 4.46 25.60
CA MET A 157 -1.69 4.48 26.61
C MET A 157 -0.70 3.34 26.42
N ALA A 158 -1.16 2.14 26.09
CA ALA A 158 -0.28 1.00 25.81
C ALA A 158 0.64 1.26 24.60
N GLU A 159 0.11 1.81 23.50
CA GLU A 159 0.90 2.20 22.33
C GLU A 159 1.94 3.28 22.71
N MET A 160 1.54 4.30 23.46
CA MET A 160 2.44 5.38 23.89
C MET A 160 3.56 4.87 24.81
N GLN A 161 3.24 4.03 25.79
CA GLN A 161 4.24 3.40 26.67
C GLN A 161 5.22 2.54 25.87
N LEU A 162 4.72 1.77 24.92
CA LEU A 162 5.55 0.94 24.06
C LEU A 162 6.50 1.80 23.21
N VAL A 163 6.00 2.87 22.58
CA VAL A 163 6.85 3.83 21.84
C VAL A 163 7.91 4.44 22.75
N GLN A 164 7.54 4.91 23.95
CA GLN A 164 8.50 5.46 24.92
C GLN A 164 9.60 4.48 25.31
N SER A 165 9.25 3.19 25.49
CA SER A 165 10.22 2.13 25.81
C SER A 165 11.18 1.82 24.65
N ILE A 166 10.80 2.12 23.41
CA ILE A 166 11.58 1.84 22.20
C ILE A 166 12.60 2.93 21.91
N ILE A 167 12.27 4.20 22.21
CA ILE A 167 13.13 5.37 21.95
C ILE A 167 14.57 5.21 22.46
N PRO A 168 14.83 4.74 23.71
CA PRO A 168 16.21 4.57 24.17
C PRO A 168 16.98 3.48 23.41
N GLU A 169 16.31 2.57 22.69
CA GLU A 169 16.93 1.53 21.87
C GLU A 169 17.24 1.96 20.44
N LEU A 170 16.79 3.15 20.02
CA LEU A 170 17.04 3.65 18.68
C LEU A 170 18.52 4.02 18.51
N PRO A 171 19.06 3.95 17.28
CA PRO A 171 20.33 4.55 16.94
C PRO A 171 20.40 6.02 17.42
N PRO A 172 21.54 6.50 17.95
CA PRO A 172 21.62 7.81 18.60
C PRO A 172 21.06 8.98 17.77
N ARG A 173 21.33 8.99 16.46
CA ARG A 173 20.81 10.00 15.53
C ARG A 173 19.28 9.97 15.44
N GLN A 174 18.69 8.77 15.36
CA GLN A 174 17.24 8.60 15.25
C GLN A 174 16.54 8.94 16.57
N ARG A 175 17.17 8.60 17.71
CA ARG A 175 16.66 8.93 19.05
C ARG A 175 16.45 10.43 19.22
N VAL A 176 17.45 11.25 18.88
CA VAL A 176 17.34 12.72 18.98
C VAL A 176 16.18 13.25 18.14
N VAL A 177 16.04 12.78 16.91
CA VAL A 177 14.95 13.17 16.00
C VAL A 177 13.58 12.81 16.58
N MET A 178 13.45 11.62 17.15
CA MET A 178 12.18 11.17 17.74
C MET A 178 11.84 11.90 19.04
N GLU A 179 12.82 12.15 19.90
CA GLU A 179 12.65 12.94 21.13
C GLU A 179 12.20 14.37 20.82
N GLU A 180 12.81 15.01 19.83
CA GLU A 180 12.40 16.34 19.37
C GLU A 180 10.99 16.34 18.78
N ALA A 181 10.67 15.36 17.93
CA ALA A 181 9.33 15.21 17.37
C ALA A 181 8.27 15.01 18.47
N MET A 182 8.59 14.29 19.55
CA MET A 182 7.67 14.12 20.69
C MET A 182 7.46 15.40 21.50
N LYS A 183 8.47 16.25 21.67
CA LYS A 183 8.33 17.55 22.35
C LYS A 183 7.38 18.49 21.60
N MET A 184 7.34 18.38 20.27
CA MET A 184 6.46 19.20 19.42
C MET A 184 5.03 18.67 19.35
N MET A 185 4.76 17.45 19.79
CA MET A 185 3.39 16.92 19.81
C MET A 185 2.66 17.44 21.05
N PRO A 186 1.45 18.03 20.89
CA PRO A 186 0.63 18.36 22.03
C PRO A 186 0.28 17.06 22.75
N MET A 187 0.84 16.87 23.94
CA MET A 187 0.41 15.79 24.82
C MET A 187 -1.09 16.01 25.07
N PRO A 188 -1.96 15.01 24.83
CA PRO A 188 -3.35 15.12 25.18
C PRO A 188 -3.37 15.46 26.67
N ALA A 189 -3.89 16.65 26.99
CA ALA A 189 -3.93 17.09 28.37
C ALA A 189 -4.66 16.00 29.15
N MET A 190 -3.97 15.39 30.12
CA MET A 190 -4.59 14.47 31.09
C MET A 190 -5.61 15.21 31.99
N ALA A 191 -5.85 16.50 31.70
CA ALA A 191 -6.83 17.38 32.30
C ALA A 191 -8.24 16.95 31.92
N GLY A 192 -8.76 15.95 32.62
CA GLY A 192 -10.17 15.59 32.59
C GLY A 192 -10.43 14.10 32.65
N MET A 193 -10.17 13.48 33.82
CA MET A 193 -10.93 12.29 34.23
C MET A 193 -12.40 12.66 34.50
N GLY A 194 -13.08 13.22 33.50
CA GLY A 194 -14.53 13.29 33.48
C GLY A 194 -15.11 11.91 33.16
N PRO A 195 -16.36 11.63 33.53
CA PRO A 195 -17.01 10.35 33.23
C PRO A 195 -16.93 10.07 31.73
N THR A 196 -16.50 8.85 31.40
CA THR A 196 -16.29 8.38 30.02
C THR A 196 -17.52 8.72 29.17
N PRO A 197 -17.40 9.46 28.06
CA PRO A 197 -18.55 9.75 27.22
C PRO A 197 -19.15 8.44 26.73
N THR A 198 -20.42 8.22 27.05
CA THR A 198 -21.20 7.07 26.59
C THR A 198 -21.10 7.00 25.07
N ARG A 199 -20.40 5.97 24.59
CA ARG A 199 -20.14 5.68 23.19
C ARG A 199 -21.46 5.69 22.41
N ARG A 200 -21.72 6.71 21.58
CA ARG A 200 -22.79 6.65 20.57
C ARG A 200 -22.50 5.46 19.65
N ALA A 201 -23.53 4.65 19.40
CA ALA A 201 -23.44 3.51 18.51
C ALA A 201 -22.91 3.96 17.14
N PRO A 202 -21.96 3.23 16.53
CA PRO A 202 -21.43 3.58 15.22
C PRO A 202 -22.57 3.57 14.20
N THR A 203 -22.74 4.68 13.49
CA THR A 203 -23.55 4.70 12.26
C THR A 203 -22.98 3.63 11.32
N PRO A 204 -23.80 2.68 10.81
CA PRO A 204 -23.31 1.68 9.88
C PRO A 204 -22.72 2.38 8.67
N ALA A 205 -21.43 2.16 8.43
CA ALA A 205 -20.75 2.72 7.27
C ALA A 205 -21.40 2.15 5.99
N PRO A 206 -21.69 2.98 4.98
CA PRO A 206 -22.13 2.49 3.68
C PRO A 206 -21.05 1.56 3.12
N GLY A 207 -21.51 0.39 2.63
CA GLY A 207 -20.81 -0.62 1.84
C GLY A 207 -19.28 -0.67 1.95
N THR A 208 -18.75 -1.77 2.47
CA THR A 208 -17.37 -2.19 2.24
C THR A 208 -17.14 -2.42 0.74
N GLU A 209 -16.96 -1.35 -0.04
CA GLU A 209 -16.21 -1.44 -1.26
C GLU A 209 -14.80 -1.86 -0.85
N THR A 210 -14.53 -3.15 -1.06
CA THR A 210 -13.18 -3.70 -1.20
C THR A 210 -12.44 -2.83 -2.19
N ASN A 211 -11.68 -1.88 -1.67
CA ASN A 211 -10.99 -0.88 -2.46
C ASN A 211 -9.96 -1.59 -3.34
N LEU A 212 -10.29 -1.71 -4.64
CA LEU A 212 -9.57 -2.47 -5.66
C LEU A 212 -8.10 -2.05 -5.77
N THR A 213 -7.78 -0.83 -5.33
CA THR A 213 -6.41 -0.27 -5.26
C THR A 213 -5.42 -1.13 -4.47
N TRP A 214 -5.91 -1.87 -3.46
CA TRP A 214 -5.07 -2.72 -2.62
C TRP A 214 -4.82 -4.12 -3.25
N LEU A 215 -5.68 -4.57 -4.18
CA LEU A 215 -5.45 -5.78 -4.97
C LEU A 215 -4.36 -5.56 -6.04
N TRP A 216 -4.36 -4.38 -6.67
CA TRP A 216 -3.29 -3.97 -7.60
C TRP A 216 -1.92 -3.87 -6.90
N TRP A 217 -1.90 -3.60 -5.59
CA TRP A 217 -0.69 -3.58 -4.76
C TRP A 217 -0.05 -4.97 -4.58
N LEU A 218 -0.85 -6.02 -4.36
CA LEU A 218 -0.35 -7.40 -4.28
C LEU A 218 0.21 -7.90 -5.63
N ILE A 219 -0.44 -7.53 -6.73
CA ILE A 219 0.02 -7.87 -8.08
C ILE A 219 1.37 -7.19 -8.38
N GLY A 220 1.52 -5.91 -7.99
CA GLY A 220 2.77 -5.18 -8.16
C GLY A 220 3.94 -5.79 -7.38
N ILE A 221 3.74 -6.14 -6.10
CA ILE A 221 4.79 -6.72 -5.26
C ILE A 221 5.19 -8.12 -5.73
N ALA A 222 4.21 -8.96 -6.08
CA ALA A 222 4.49 -10.30 -6.60
C ALA A 222 5.32 -10.23 -7.90
N ALA A 223 5.04 -9.26 -8.77
CA ALA A 223 5.81 -9.05 -10.00
C ALA A 223 7.27 -8.62 -9.70
N VAL A 224 7.48 -7.70 -8.75
CA VAL A 224 8.85 -7.27 -8.39
C VAL A 224 9.66 -8.41 -7.78
N VAL A 225 9.06 -9.19 -6.86
CA VAL A 225 9.72 -10.35 -6.26
C VAL A 225 10.07 -11.39 -7.33
N ALA A 226 9.16 -11.69 -8.25
CA ALA A 226 9.43 -12.62 -9.35
C ALA A 226 10.59 -12.15 -10.24
N VAL A 227 10.66 -10.85 -10.57
CA VAL A 227 11.76 -10.28 -11.35
C VAL A 227 13.09 -10.39 -10.60
N VAL A 228 13.13 -10.07 -9.30
CA VAL A 228 14.36 -10.19 -8.50
C VAL A 228 14.84 -11.64 -8.43
N VAL A 229 13.94 -12.60 -8.23
CA VAL A 229 14.28 -14.03 -8.22
C VAL A 229 14.85 -14.47 -9.58
N VAL A 230 14.25 -14.05 -10.69
CA VAL A 230 14.75 -14.36 -12.04
C VAL A 230 16.15 -13.77 -12.27
N VAL A 231 16.39 -12.52 -11.87
CA VAL A 231 17.70 -11.87 -12.00
C VAL A 231 18.76 -12.59 -11.18
N VAL A 232 18.44 -13.02 -9.95
CA VAL A 232 19.37 -13.78 -9.10
C VAL A 232 19.68 -15.15 -9.69
N ILE A 233 18.69 -15.86 -10.24
CA ILE A 233 18.90 -17.15 -10.90
C ILE A 233 19.79 -16.99 -12.14
N LEU A 234 19.53 -16.00 -12.98
CA LEU A 234 20.32 -15.74 -14.20
C LEU A 234 21.76 -15.31 -13.89
N ALA A 235 22.01 -14.64 -12.76
CA ALA A 235 23.38 -14.28 -12.35
C ALA A 235 24.17 -15.47 -11.79
N ALA A 236 23.50 -16.58 -11.45
CA ALA A 236 24.12 -17.78 -10.88
C ALA A 236 24.38 -18.90 -11.90
N THR A 237 23.93 -18.73 -13.15
CA THR A 237 24.13 -19.66 -14.27
C THR A 237 25.09 -19.09 -15.30
#